data_AF-A0A0D3DA75-F1
#
_entry.id   AF-A0A0D3DA75-F1
#
_cell.length_a   1.000
_cell.length_b   1.000
_cell.length_c   1.000
_cell.angle_alpha   90.00
_cell.angle_beta   90.00
_cell.angle_gamma   90.00
#
_symmetry.space_group_name_H-M   'P 1'
#
loop_
_entity.id
_entity.type
_entity.pdbx_description
1 polymer ?
#
loop_
_entity_poly.entity_id
_entity_poly.type
_entity_poly.pdbx_seq_one_letter_code
_entity_poly.pdbx_strand_id
1 'polypeptide(L)'
;MAITAYDALTERKKPAKIINFSDSASSSSSLVDLSSTTFRDSIRSLLSDYAATEDYTVHGNTVSCIFLYSEETGAVFPLFTVEERISEGDLSHNLLCDVCRCVGWGHHYVTKRKYHLIIPRIDKWKEPLTRETIKASTHLMHGVIHCNGFGHLLCINTDDAFRNYFSGDQIMHLWDRLCSTLHTR
;
A
#
# COMPACT_ATOMS: atom_id res chain seq x y z
N MET A 1 0.07 -15.46 22.57
CA MET A 1 1.34 -14.89 22.08
C MET A 1 0.97 -13.96 20.95
N ALA A 2 0.95 -12.65 21.22
CA ALA A 2 0.71 -11.65 20.18
C ALA A 2 1.92 -11.65 19.24
N ILE A 3 1.71 -11.69 17.92
CA ILE A 3 2.76 -11.30 16.99
C ILE A 3 3.01 -9.82 17.23
N THR A 4 3.92 -9.53 18.15
CA THR A 4 4.60 -8.26 18.25
C THR A 4 5.49 -8.16 17.02
N ALA A 5 4.96 -7.66 15.91
CA ALA A 5 5.77 -7.23 14.77
C ALA A 5 6.60 -5.96 15.09
N TYR A 6 6.98 -5.83 16.36
CA TYR A 6 7.82 -4.79 16.90
C TYR A 6 9.27 -4.98 16.43
N ASP A 7 9.71 -6.22 16.20
CA ASP A 7 11.06 -6.53 15.73
C ASP A 7 11.34 -6.05 14.30
N ALA A 8 10.30 -5.86 13.47
CA ALA A 8 10.48 -5.25 12.15
C ALA A 8 10.66 -3.72 12.24
N LEU A 9 10.18 -3.10 13.32
CA LEU A 9 10.21 -1.66 13.54
C LEU A 9 11.56 -1.19 14.09
N THR A 10 12.25 -2.04 14.86
CA THR A 10 13.49 -1.71 15.59
C THR A 10 14.75 -1.65 14.72
N GLU A 11 14.77 -2.28 13.54
CA GLU A 11 15.96 -2.30 12.67
C GLU A 11 16.02 -1.13 11.68
N ARG A 12 14.96 -0.32 11.57
CA ARG A 12 14.89 0.78 10.59
C ARG A 12 15.43 2.09 11.18
N LYS A 13 16.33 2.75 10.44
CA LYS A 13 17.09 3.95 10.87
C LYS A 13 16.24 5.20 11.17
N LYS A 14 14.96 5.23 10.81
CA LYS A 14 14.05 6.36 11.04
C LYS A 14 12.81 5.86 11.78
N PRO A 15 12.37 6.50 12.87
CA PRO A 15 11.15 6.08 13.56
C PRO A 15 9.94 6.37 12.67
N ALA A 16 9.42 5.33 12.02
CA ALA A 16 8.15 5.41 11.31
C ALA A 16 7.02 5.60 12.34
N LYS A 17 6.08 6.50 12.06
CA LYS A 17 4.89 6.63 12.89
C LYS A 17 3.97 5.44 12.62
N ILE A 18 3.37 4.92 13.68
CA ILE A 18 2.36 3.88 13.58
C ILE A 18 1.01 4.56 13.37
N ILE A 19 0.28 4.15 12.33
CA ILE A 19 -1.09 4.58 12.09
C ILE A 19 -2.03 3.56 12.72
N ASN A 20 -2.98 4.03 13.53
CA ASN A 20 -3.99 3.17 14.12
C ASN A 20 -5.07 2.84 13.09
N PHE A 21 -5.35 1.55 12.95
CA PHE A 21 -6.41 0.99 12.16
C PHE A 21 -7.41 0.33 13.10
N SER A 22 -8.66 0.77 12.99
CA SER A 22 -9.81 0.24 13.72
C SER A 22 -10.83 -0.30 12.71
N ASP A 23 -11.19 -1.57 12.82
CA ASP A 23 -12.10 -2.24 11.88
C ASP A 23 -13.59 -2.00 12.18
N SER A 24 -13.90 -1.05 13.06
CA SER A 24 -15.29 -0.83 13.46
C SER A 24 -16.11 -0.33 12.26
N ALA A 25 -17.03 -1.18 11.79
CA ALA A 25 -17.93 -0.96 10.64
C ALA A 25 -18.77 0.33 10.69
N SER A 26 -18.75 1.04 11.83
CA SER A 26 -19.38 2.34 12.01
C SER A 26 -18.52 3.52 11.55
N SER A 27 -17.25 3.30 11.21
CA SER A 27 -16.31 4.35 10.85
C SER A 27 -15.84 4.19 9.41
N SER A 28 -16.58 4.76 8.46
CA SER A 28 -16.10 5.06 7.10
C SER A 28 -15.07 6.19 7.10
N SER A 29 -14.35 6.39 8.20
CA SER A 29 -13.41 7.48 8.39
C SER A 29 -12.07 7.14 7.77
N SER A 30 -11.40 8.18 7.29
CA SER A 30 -10.01 8.09 6.86
C SER A 30 -9.13 7.48 7.97
N LEU A 31 -8.07 6.76 7.60
CA LEU A 31 -7.03 6.28 8.52
C LEU A 31 -6.38 7.42 9.30
N VAL A 32 -6.22 8.56 8.63
CA VAL A 32 -5.64 9.79 9.16
C VAL A 32 -6.38 10.98 8.57
N ASP A 33 -6.49 12.06 9.33
CA ASP A 33 -7.01 13.33 8.82
C ASP A 33 -5.91 14.05 8.04
N LEU A 34 -6.05 14.08 6.71
CA LEU A 34 -5.16 14.80 5.82
C LEU A 34 -5.92 16.02 5.30
N SER A 35 -5.37 17.21 5.52
CA SER A 35 -5.93 18.48 5.02
C SER A 35 -5.91 18.63 3.49
N SER A 36 -5.45 17.61 2.76
CA SER A 36 -5.28 17.61 1.31
C SER A 36 -6.56 17.19 0.60
N THR A 37 -6.90 17.87 -0.51
CA THR A 37 -8.14 17.61 -1.27
C THR A 37 -7.94 16.76 -2.52
N THR A 38 -6.69 16.45 -2.89
CA THR A 38 -6.36 15.66 -4.08
C THR A 38 -5.51 14.46 -3.70
N PHE A 39 -5.67 13.35 -4.45
CA PHE A 39 -4.84 12.16 -4.27
C PHE A 39 -3.35 12.46 -4.20
N ARG A 40 -2.87 13.30 -5.13
CA ARG A 40 -1.45 13.61 -5.26
C ARG A 40 -0.90 14.26 -4.00
N ASP A 41 -1.67 15.14 -3.38
CA ASP A 41 -1.24 15.83 -2.18
C ASP A 41 -1.43 14.93 -0.95
N SER A 42 -2.53 14.17 -0.89
CA SER A 42 -2.78 13.18 0.17
C SER A 42 -1.68 12.11 0.24
N ILE A 43 -1.29 11.49 -0.88
CA ILE A 43 -0.24 10.45 -0.88
C ILE A 43 1.12 11.05 -0.49
N ARG A 44 1.42 12.28 -0.90
CA ARG A 44 2.68 12.95 -0.54
C ARG A 44 2.73 13.25 0.96
N SER A 45 1.64 13.79 1.51
CA SER A 45 1.53 14.08 2.94
C SER A 45 1.59 12.80 3.76
N LEU A 46 0.88 11.74 3.35
CA LEU A 46 0.92 10.43 4.01
C LEU A 46 2.36 9.88 4.07
N LEU A 47 3.06 9.87 2.93
CA LEU A 47 4.43 9.35 2.87
C LEU A 47 5.44 10.23 3.63
N SER A 48 5.27 11.55 3.58
CA SER A 48 6.13 12.49 4.32
C SER A 48 5.97 12.35 5.83
N ASP A 49 4.73 12.23 6.31
CA ASP A 49 4.42 12.39 7.73
C ASP A 49 4.48 11.07 8.51
N TYR A 50 4.27 9.95 7.82
CA TYR A 50 4.13 8.62 8.43
C TYR A 50 5.12 7.58 7.90
N ALA A 51 5.61 7.68 6.67
CA ALA A 51 6.45 6.64 6.09
C ALA A 51 7.94 6.83 6.41
N ALA A 52 8.64 5.71 6.59
CA ALA A 52 10.09 5.65 6.52
C ALA A 52 10.51 5.22 5.10
N THR A 53 11.34 6.03 4.44
CA THR A 53 11.96 5.62 3.18
C THR A 53 12.98 4.52 3.46
N GLU A 54 12.87 3.42 2.72
CA GLU A 54 13.81 2.31 2.80
C GLU A 54 15.17 2.69 2.16
N ASP A 55 16.25 2.03 2.57
CA ASP A 55 17.61 2.31 2.08
C ASP A 55 17.94 1.63 0.75
N TYR A 56 16.96 0.93 0.17
CA TYR A 56 17.03 0.29 -1.14
C TYR A 56 16.00 0.87 -2.12
N THR A 57 16.21 0.59 -3.40
CA THR A 57 15.27 0.96 -4.47
C THR A 57 14.91 -0.26 -5.30
N VAL A 58 13.75 -0.24 -5.93
CA VAL A 58 13.32 -1.29 -6.85
C VAL A 58 13.23 -0.70 -8.25
N HIS A 59 14.16 -1.06 -9.14
CA HIS A 59 14.29 -0.44 -10.46
C HIS A 59 14.46 1.09 -10.42
N GLY A 60 15.23 1.59 -9.44
CA GLY A 60 15.41 3.04 -9.25
C GLY A 60 14.17 3.75 -8.69
N ASN A 61 13.12 3.00 -8.33
CA ASN A 61 11.94 3.54 -7.68
C ASN A 61 12.11 3.51 -6.16
N THR A 62 11.64 4.58 -5.51
CA THR A 62 11.68 4.72 -4.06
C THR A 62 10.69 3.77 -3.41
N VAL A 63 11.14 3.09 -2.35
CA VAL A 63 10.29 2.27 -1.48
C VAL A 63 10.15 2.98 -0.14
N SER A 64 8.92 3.09 0.34
CA SER A 64 8.59 3.65 1.64
C SER A 64 7.75 2.65 2.44
N CYS A 65 7.95 2.58 3.74
CA CYS A 65 7.21 1.69 4.62
C CYS A 65 6.43 2.50 5.65
N ILE A 66 5.14 2.20 5.78
CA ILE A 66 4.26 2.69 6.84
C ILE A 66 3.93 1.51 7.74
N PHE A 67 3.89 1.70 9.06
CA PHE A 67 3.39 0.68 9.97
C PHE A 67 1.96 0.97 10.38
N LEU A 68 1.13 -0.06 10.30
CA LEU A 68 -0.26 -0.03 10.70
C LEU A 68 -0.44 -0.87 11.96
N TYR A 69 -1.23 -0.38 12.92
CA TYR A 69 -1.60 -1.11 14.13
C TYR A 69 -3.09 -1.41 14.13
N SER A 70 -3.45 -2.69 14.25
CA SER A 70 -4.83 -3.13 14.41
C SER A 70 -5.23 -3.09 15.88
N GLU A 71 -6.21 -2.26 16.23
CA GLU A 71 -6.74 -2.21 17.60
C GLU A 71 -7.44 -3.52 18.01
N GLU A 72 -8.06 -4.21 17.05
CA GLU A 72 -8.83 -5.44 17.29
C GLU A 72 -7.91 -6.63 17.58
N THR A 73 -6.86 -6.79 16.78
CA THR A 73 -5.97 -7.96 16.89
C THR A 73 -4.68 -7.66 17.63
N GLY A 74 -4.42 -6.39 17.97
CA GLY A 74 -3.18 -5.93 18.57
C GLY A 74 -1.95 -6.10 17.67
N ALA A 75 -2.16 -6.41 16.39
CA ALA A 75 -1.10 -6.67 15.43
C ALA A 75 -0.54 -5.37 14.86
N VAL A 76 0.79 -5.32 14.70
CA VAL A 76 1.46 -4.31 13.87
C VAL A 76 1.88 -4.97 12.56
N PHE A 77 1.76 -4.28 11.43
CA PHE A 77 2.18 -4.84 10.13
C PHE A 77 2.63 -3.73 9.16
N PRO A 78 3.53 -4.04 8.22
CA PRO A 78 4.04 -3.07 7.27
C PRO A 78 3.12 -2.93 6.05
N LEU A 79 2.96 -1.69 5.60
CA LEU A 79 2.44 -1.32 4.30
C LEU A 79 3.57 -0.67 3.50
N PHE A 80 4.11 -1.42 2.54
CA PHE A 80 5.11 -0.89 1.62
C PHE A 80 4.44 -0.12 0.49
N THR A 81 4.98 1.06 0.19
CA THR A 81 4.58 1.88 -0.94
C THR A 81 5.76 2.02 -1.90
N VAL A 82 5.60 1.57 -3.14
CA VAL A 82 6.60 1.75 -4.21
C VAL A 82 6.10 2.80 -5.19
N GLU A 83 6.85 3.89 -5.33
CA GLU A 83 6.56 4.93 -6.30
C GLU A 83 7.18 4.57 -7.67
N GLU A 84 6.44 3.88 -8.53
CA GLU A 84 6.91 3.50 -9.86
C GLU A 84 6.76 4.66 -10.85
N ARG A 85 7.88 5.05 -11.50
CA ARG A 85 7.89 6.01 -12.60
C ARG A 85 7.97 5.28 -13.94
N ILE A 86 7.04 5.60 -14.84
CA ILE A 86 7.02 5.06 -16.20
C ILE A 86 8.02 5.88 -17.03
N SER A 87 9.10 5.23 -17.48
CA SER A 87 10.16 5.87 -18.25
C SER A 87 9.75 6.08 -19.71
N GLU A 88 10.38 7.05 -20.38
CA GLU A 88 10.03 7.40 -21.78
C GLU A 88 10.21 6.24 -22.77
N GLY A 89 11.12 5.31 -22.51
CA GLY A 89 11.31 4.09 -23.31
C GLY A 89 10.20 3.04 -23.15
N ASP A 90 9.47 3.05 -22.03
CA ASP A 90 8.37 2.12 -21.75
C ASP A 90 7.00 2.64 -22.26
N LEU A 91 6.94 3.91 -22.69
CA LEU A 91 5.75 4.56 -23.25
C LEU A 91 5.23 3.88 -24.52
N SER A 92 6.08 3.13 -25.22
CA SER A 92 5.75 2.45 -26.48
C SER A 92 4.74 1.31 -26.32
N HIS A 93 4.57 0.73 -25.12
CA HIS A 93 3.78 -0.50 -24.98
C HIS A 93 2.69 -0.47 -23.90
N ASN A 94 2.67 0.43 -22.91
CA ASN A 94 1.66 0.37 -21.83
C ASN A 94 1.41 1.73 -21.12
N LEU A 95 0.94 2.74 -21.86
CA LEU A 95 0.37 3.99 -21.31
C LEU A 95 -0.99 3.79 -20.64
N LEU A 96 -1.54 2.58 -20.73
CA LEU A 96 -2.83 2.19 -20.21
C LEU A 96 -2.61 1.06 -19.22
N CYS A 97 -3.28 1.13 -18.07
CA CYS A 97 -3.33 0.02 -17.14
C CYS A 97 -4.27 -1.03 -17.73
N ASP A 98 -3.80 -2.27 -17.88
CA ASP A 98 -4.62 -3.36 -18.37
C ASP A 98 -5.84 -3.60 -17.48
N VAL A 99 -5.71 -3.38 -16.16
CA VAL A 99 -6.83 -3.49 -15.23
C VAL A 99 -7.85 -2.38 -15.47
N CYS A 100 -7.44 -1.11 -15.59
CA CYS A 100 -8.31 -0.01 -16.02
C CYS A 100 -9.02 -0.37 -17.33
N ARG A 101 -8.28 -0.89 -18.31
CA ARG A 101 -8.82 -1.25 -19.62
C ARG A 101 -9.91 -2.31 -19.51
N CYS A 102 -9.67 -3.37 -18.72
CA CYS A 102 -10.63 -4.44 -18.50
C CYS A 102 -11.89 -3.99 -17.76
N VAL A 103 -11.80 -3.04 -16.83
CA VAL A 103 -12.95 -2.54 -16.05
C VAL A 103 -13.67 -1.35 -16.70
N GLY A 104 -13.30 -0.98 -17.94
CA GLY A 104 -13.93 0.12 -18.69
C GLY A 104 -13.40 1.52 -18.35
N TRP A 105 -12.30 1.62 -17.60
CA TRP A 105 -11.59 2.86 -17.25
C TRP A 105 -10.37 3.14 -18.15
N GLY A 106 -10.19 2.35 -19.21
CA GLY A 106 -9.07 2.46 -20.15
C GLY A 106 -9.03 3.76 -20.97
N HIS A 107 -10.03 4.62 -20.86
CA HIS A 107 -10.06 5.93 -21.51
C HIS A 107 -9.31 7.03 -20.73
N HIS A 108 -8.86 6.73 -19.51
CA HIS A 108 -8.01 7.64 -18.75
C HIS A 108 -6.55 7.36 -19.06
N TYR A 109 -5.85 8.33 -19.65
CA TYR A 109 -4.39 8.24 -19.82
C TYR A 109 -3.75 7.99 -18.47
N VAL A 110 -3.15 6.81 -18.33
CA VAL A 110 -2.56 6.40 -17.07
C VAL A 110 -1.21 7.08 -16.97
N THR A 111 -1.09 7.82 -15.89
CA THR A 111 -0.08 8.84 -15.69
C THR A 111 1.33 8.27 -15.58
N LYS A 112 2.35 9.09 -15.84
CA LYS A 112 3.80 8.80 -15.73
C LYS A 112 4.28 8.18 -14.39
N ARG A 113 3.37 8.00 -13.44
CA ARG A 113 3.62 7.48 -12.10
C ARG A 113 2.43 6.67 -11.61
N LYS A 114 2.71 5.58 -10.91
CA LYS A 114 1.74 4.79 -10.14
C LYS A 114 2.37 4.38 -8.81
N TYR A 115 1.53 4.14 -7.82
CA TYR A 115 1.92 3.78 -6.47
C TYR A 115 1.46 2.36 -6.19
N HIS A 116 2.38 1.46 -5.89
CA HIS A 116 2.06 0.10 -5.46
C HIS A 116 1.98 0.09 -3.94
N LEU A 117 0.83 -0.29 -3.39
CA LEU A 117 0.59 -0.46 -1.96
C LEU A 117 0.56 -1.96 -1.64
N ILE A 118 1.57 -2.44 -0.92
CA ILE A 118 1.85 -3.87 -0.78
C ILE A 118 1.95 -4.24 0.70
N ILE A 119 1.22 -5.27 1.09
CA ILE A 119 1.41 -6.01 2.34
C ILE A 119 1.92 -7.41 1.94
N PRO A 120 3.23 -7.68 2.04
CA PRO A 120 3.80 -8.99 1.73
C PRO A 120 3.31 -10.05 2.71
N ARG A 121 3.56 -11.32 2.42
CA ARG A 121 3.39 -12.39 3.40
C ARG A 121 4.26 -12.14 4.64
N ILE A 122 3.85 -12.65 5.79
CA ILE A 122 4.52 -12.40 7.08
C ILE A 122 6.01 -12.79 7.02
N ASP A 123 6.32 -13.92 6.40
CA ASP A 123 7.68 -14.43 6.25
C ASP A 123 8.58 -13.52 5.40
N LYS A 124 7.99 -12.56 4.67
CA LYS A 124 8.66 -11.63 3.76
C LYS A 124 8.75 -10.20 4.27
N TRP A 125 8.27 -9.88 5.48
CA TRP A 125 8.28 -8.51 6.00
C TRP A 125 9.67 -7.93 6.27
N LYS A 126 10.68 -8.80 6.43
CA LYS A 126 12.08 -8.42 6.66
C LYS A 126 12.92 -8.41 5.37
N GLU A 127 12.40 -8.99 4.30
CA GLU A 127 13.12 -9.07 3.02
C GLU A 127 12.85 -7.80 2.21
N PRO A 128 13.87 -7.25 1.52
CA PRO A 128 13.67 -6.12 0.63
C PRO A 128 12.75 -6.53 -0.54
N LEU A 129 11.87 -5.62 -0.95
CA LEU A 129 11.09 -5.84 -2.16
C LEU A 129 12.02 -5.92 -3.38
N THR A 130 11.74 -6.84 -4.29
CA THR A 130 12.40 -6.98 -5.59
C THR A 130 11.39 -6.79 -6.72
N ARG A 131 11.89 -6.82 -7.97
CA ARG A 131 11.01 -6.76 -9.16
C ARG A 131 10.01 -7.91 -9.19
N GLU A 132 10.50 -9.09 -8.85
CA GLU A 132 9.77 -10.35 -8.88
C GLU A 132 8.71 -10.33 -7.78
N THR A 133 9.06 -9.85 -6.58
CA THR A 133 8.11 -9.78 -5.48
C THR A 133 6.99 -8.79 -5.80
N ILE A 134 7.27 -7.59 -6.33
CA ILE A 134 6.20 -6.62 -6.68
C ILE A 134 5.20 -7.18 -7.69
N LYS A 135 5.61 -8.11 -8.55
CA LYS A 135 4.74 -8.76 -9.54
C LYS A 135 4.06 -10.02 -9.00
N ALA A 136 4.40 -10.46 -7.79
CA ALA A 136 3.87 -11.68 -7.22
C ALA A 136 2.42 -11.47 -6.79
N SER A 137 1.56 -12.43 -7.12
CA SER A 137 0.16 -12.46 -6.66
C SER A 137 0.00 -13.09 -5.27
N THR A 138 1.10 -13.34 -4.56
CA THR A 138 1.12 -14.02 -3.25
C THR A 138 1.11 -13.06 -2.07
N HIS A 139 1.05 -11.75 -2.31
CA HIS A 139 0.95 -10.74 -1.26
C HIS A 139 -0.38 -10.87 -0.50
N LEU A 140 -0.37 -10.51 0.79
CA LEU A 140 -1.61 -10.44 1.56
C LEU A 140 -2.54 -9.37 0.98
N MET A 141 -1.98 -8.23 0.59
CA MET A 141 -2.67 -7.19 -0.15
C MET A 141 -1.73 -6.60 -1.20
N HIS A 142 -2.22 -6.39 -2.41
CA HIS A 142 -1.53 -5.58 -3.40
C HIS A 142 -2.52 -4.68 -4.12
N GLY A 143 -2.45 -3.38 -3.83
CA GLY A 143 -3.16 -2.34 -4.56
C GLY A 143 -2.23 -1.52 -5.45
N VAL A 144 -2.77 -0.95 -6.52
CA VAL A 144 -2.08 -0.01 -7.39
C VAL A 144 -2.95 1.22 -7.56
N ILE A 145 -2.39 2.41 -7.32
CA ILE A 145 -3.10 3.68 -7.51
C ILE A 145 -2.33 4.55 -8.49
N HIS A 146 -3.01 4.97 -9.54
CA HIS A 146 -2.46 5.85 -10.56
C HIS A 146 -2.43 7.31 -10.07
N CYS A 147 -1.58 8.16 -10.64
CA CYS A 147 -1.45 9.54 -10.15
C CYS A 147 -2.68 10.45 -10.44
N ASN A 148 -3.63 9.97 -11.25
CA ASN A 148 -4.95 10.57 -11.40
C ASN A 148 -5.94 10.16 -10.29
N GLY A 149 -5.50 9.33 -9.33
CA GLY A 149 -6.29 8.90 -8.17
C GLY A 149 -7.16 7.67 -8.42
N PHE A 150 -7.06 6.99 -9.57
CA PHE A 150 -7.79 5.75 -9.81
C PHE A 150 -7.01 4.55 -9.28
N GLY A 151 -7.65 3.77 -8.42
CA GLY A 151 -7.06 2.64 -7.72
C GLY A 151 -7.59 1.28 -8.18
N HIS A 152 -6.75 0.26 -8.05
CA HIS A 152 -7.13 -1.15 -8.22
C HIS A 152 -6.57 -1.98 -7.10
N LEU A 153 -7.38 -2.89 -6.60
CA LEU A 153 -6.92 -3.96 -5.73
C LEU A 153 -6.62 -5.19 -6.60
N LEU A 154 -5.36 -5.57 -6.71
CA LEU A 154 -4.87 -6.65 -7.57
C LEU A 154 -4.96 -8.01 -6.89
N CYS A 155 -4.64 -8.09 -5.59
CA CYS A 155 -4.83 -9.31 -4.84
C CYS A 155 -5.16 -9.05 -3.37
N ILE A 156 -5.97 -9.95 -2.83
CA ILE A 156 -6.15 -10.16 -1.40
C ILE A 156 -5.97 -11.63 -1.15
N ASN A 157 -5.04 -11.96 -0.27
CA ASN A 157 -4.82 -13.32 0.15
C ASN A 157 -4.86 -13.40 1.66
N THR A 158 -5.28 -14.56 2.15
CA THR A 158 -5.18 -14.92 3.55
C THR A 158 -4.08 -15.95 3.70
N ASP A 159 -3.09 -15.71 4.56
CA ASP A 159 -2.11 -16.71 4.96
C ASP A 159 -2.56 -17.34 6.29
N ASP A 160 -2.40 -18.65 6.50
CA ASP A 160 -2.82 -19.31 7.75
C ASP A 160 -2.17 -18.67 8.99
N ALA A 161 -0.93 -18.18 8.85
CA ALA A 161 -0.24 -17.43 9.89
C ALA A 161 -0.86 -16.04 10.15
N PHE A 162 -1.37 -15.37 9.10
CA PHE A 162 -1.96 -14.02 9.18
C PHE A 162 -3.47 -14.04 9.44
N ARG A 163 -4.16 -15.15 9.15
CA ARG A 163 -5.60 -15.33 9.35
C ARG A 163 -6.05 -15.07 10.77
N ASN A 164 -5.17 -15.31 11.74
CA ASN A 164 -5.43 -15.03 13.15
C ASN A 164 -5.30 -13.55 13.53
N TYR A 165 -4.77 -12.72 12.63
CA TYR A 165 -4.49 -11.29 12.85
C TYR A 165 -5.25 -10.38 11.88
N PHE A 166 -5.56 -10.87 10.68
CA PHE A 166 -6.26 -10.13 9.65
C PHE A 166 -7.01 -11.11 8.73
N SER A 167 -8.33 -10.98 8.68
CA SER A 167 -9.20 -11.67 7.75
C SER A 167 -9.19 -10.98 6.37
N GLY A 168 -9.70 -11.65 5.33
CA GLY A 168 -9.83 -11.02 4.01
C GLY A 168 -10.75 -9.80 4.01
N ASP A 169 -11.75 -9.80 4.89
CA ASP A 169 -12.70 -8.70 5.09
C ASP A 169 -12.01 -7.47 5.70
N GLN A 170 -11.17 -7.69 6.72
CA GLN A 170 -10.33 -6.64 7.31
C GLN A 170 -9.38 -6.02 6.29
N ILE A 171 -8.79 -6.81 5.37
CA ILE A 171 -7.94 -6.28 4.30
C ILE A 171 -8.76 -5.41 3.32
N MET A 172 -9.99 -5.82 2.99
CA MET A 172 -10.90 -5.01 2.18
C MET A 172 -11.23 -3.68 2.86
N HIS A 173 -11.58 -3.71 4.15
CA HIS A 173 -11.83 -2.49 4.92
C HIS A 173 -10.61 -1.59 5.01
N LEU A 174 -9.42 -2.15 5.19
CA LEU A 174 -8.17 -1.40 5.14
C LEU A 174 -7.98 -0.71 3.77
N TRP A 175 -8.23 -1.43 2.67
CA TRP A 175 -8.16 -0.86 1.33
C TRP A 175 -9.15 0.29 1.12
N ASP A 176 -10.40 0.12 1.54
CA ASP A 176 -11.43 1.17 1.44
C ASP A 176 -11.05 2.42 2.25
N ARG A 177 -10.47 2.24 3.43
CA ARG A 177 -9.99 3.35 4.27
C ARG A 177 -8.76 4.04 3.68
N LEU A 178 -7.83 3.27 3.10
CA LEU A 178 -6.72 3.84 2.33
C LEU A 178 -7.24 4.68 1.17
N CYS A 179 -8.23 4.18 0.44
CA CYS A 179 -8.84 4.90 -0.67
C CYS A 179 -9.52 6.20 -0.20
N SER A 180 -10.25 6.14 0.91
CA SER A 180 -10.91 7.29 1.52
C SER A 180 -9.90 8.35 2.00
N THR A 181 -8.84 7.93 2.71
CA THR A 181 -7.74 8.82 3.13
C THR A 181 -7.03 9.49 1.97
N LEU A 182 -6.84 8.74 0.89
CA LEU A 182 -6.10 9.18 -0.28
C LEU A 182 -7.00 9.86 -1.31
N HIS A 183 -8.31 10.02 -1.07
CA HIS A 183 -9.25 10.61 -2.04
C HIS A 183 -9.20 9.92 -3.41
N THR A 184 -9.12 8.59 -3.42
CA THR A 184 -9.05 7.80 -4.65
C THR A 184 -10.42 7.35 -5.11
N ARG A 185 -10.49 6.91 -6.36
CA ARG A 185 -11.69 6.40 -7.02
C ARG A 185 -11.50 4.98 -7.49
#